data_AF-A0A4Q7CKK8-F1
#
_entry.id   AF-A0A4Q7CKK8-F1
#
_cell.length_a   1.000
_cell.length_b   1.000
_cell.length_c   1.000
_cell.angle_alpha   90.00
_cell.angle_beta   90.00
_cell.angle_gamma   90.00
#
_symmetry.space_group_name_H-M   'P 1'
#
loop_
_entity.id
_entity.type
_entity.pdbx_description
1 polymer ?
#
loop_
_entity_poly.entity_id
_entity_poly.type
_entity_poly.pdbx_seq_one_letter_code
_entity_poly.pdbx_strand_id
1 'polypeptide(L)' 'MELLAAIVALEALKFPCKITLTTESQYVRQGITKWIHSWKKSQWRKADKSPVRNVDLWKRLDKAIERHEI' A
#
# COMPACT_ATOMS: atom_id res chain seq x y z
N MET A 1 -9.26 -7.18 5.36
CA MET A 1 -8.33 -7.71 6.38
C MET A 1 -6.93 -7.93 5.82
N GLU A 2 -6.78 -8.50 4.62
CA GLU A 2 -5.48 -8.81 4.00
C GLU A 2 -4.53 -7.60 3.88
N LEU A 3 -5.06 -6.42 3.52
CA LEU A 3 -4.26 -5.20 3.43
C LEU A 3 -3.72 -4.74 4.79
N LEU A 4 -4.51 -4.91 5.87
CA LEU A 4 -4.06 -4.58 7.22
C LEU A 4 -2.93 -5.52 7.66
N ALA A 5 -3.00 -6.80 7.30
CA ALA A 5 -1.94 -7.76 7.58
C ALA A 5 -0.62 -7.36 6.90
N ALA A 6 -0.66 -6.93 5.63
CA ALA A 6 0.51 -6.42 4.93
C ALA A 6 1.08 -5.17 5.61
N ILE A 7 0.23 -4.21 6.02
CA ILE A 7 0.65 -3.00 6.72
C ILE A 7 1.35 -3.35 8.04
N VAL A 8 0.71 -4.17 8.88
CA VAL A 8 1.26 -4.53 10.20
C VAL A 8 2.56 -5.32 10.05
N ALA A 9 2.67 -6.20 9.06
CA ALA A 9 3.89 -6.94 8.78
C ALA A 9 5.05 -6.01 8.41
N LEU A 10 4.80 -4.99 7.57
CA LEU A 10 5.80 -3.99 7.22
C LEU A 10 6.16 -3.09 8.41
N GLU A 11 5.16 -2.62 9.17
CA GLU A 11 5.38 -1.75 10.33
C GLU A 11 6.09 -2.46 11.50
N ALA A 12 5.98 -3.78 11.60
CA ALA A 12 6.70 -4.57 12.60
C ALA A 12 8.23 -4.55 12.37
N LEU A 13 8.68 -4.22 11.15
CA LEU A 13 10.09 -4.14 10.81
C LEU A 13 10.70 -2.84 11.32
N LYS A 14 11.66 -2.96 12.23
CA LYS A 14 12.26 -1.80 12.92
C LYS A 14 13.27 -1.02 12.08
N PHE A 15 13.78 -1.63 10.99
CA PHE A 15 14.84 -1.09 10.16
C PHE A 15 14.48 -1.23 8.67
N PRO A 16 15.03 -0.37 7.79
CA PRO A 16 14.90 -0.55 6.34
C PRO A 16 15.38 -1.93 5.91
N CYS A 17 14.59 -2.63 5.11
CA CYS A 17 14.85 -4.00 4.68
C CYS A 17 14.39 -4.16 3.24
N LYS A 18 14.97 -5.14 2.54
CA LYS A 18 14.48 -5.62 1.26
C LYS A 18 13.49 -6.76 1.51
N ILE A 19 12.26 -6.64 1.03
CA ILE A 19 11.13 -7.47 1.43
C ILE A 19 10.45 -8.05 0.21
N THR A 20 10.38 -9.38 0.14
CA THR A 20 9.51 -10.06 -0.83
C THR A 20 8.18 -10.36 -0.17
N LEU A 21 7.13 -9.60 -0.52
CA LEU A 21 5.79 -9.79 0.03
C LEU A 21 4.96 -10.72 -0.87
N THR A 22 4.74 -11.95 -0.41
CA THR A 22 3.89 -12.94 -1.08
C THR A 22 2.46 -12.86 -0.55
N THR A 23 1.49 -12.62 -1.43
CA THR A 23 0.06 -12.58 -1.09
C THR A 23 -0.77 -13.18 -2.21
N GLU A 24 -1.81 -13.93 -1.85
CA GLU A 24 -2.82 -14.43 -2.79
C GLU A 24 -3.84 -13.35 -3.18
N SER A 25 -3.88 -12.25 -2.42
CA SER A 25 -4.79 -11.14 -2.67
C SER A 25 -4.35 -10.36 -3.92
N GLN A 26 -5.10 -10.53 -5.01
CA GLN A 26 -4.90 -9.71 -6.20
C GLN A 26 -5.09 -8.22 -5.91
N TYR A 27 -5.95 -7.86 -4.95
CA TYR A 27 -6.18 -6.48 -4.55
C TYR A 27 -4.93 -5.83 -3.96
N VAL A 28 -4.27 -6.52 -3.02
CA VAL A 28 -3.01 -6.03 -2.43
C VAL A 28 -1.91 -6.01 -3.48
N ARG A 29 -1.76 -7.09 -4.28
CA ARG A 29 -0.74 -7.19 -5.33
C ARG A 29 -0.87 -6.08 -6.37
N GLN A 30 -2.05 -5.89 -6.94
CA GLN A 30 -2.29 -4.86 -7.96
C GLN A 30 -2.22 -3.45 -7.36
N GLY A 31 -2.68 -3.28 -6.13
CA GLY A 31 -2.62 -1.99 -5.47
C GLY A 31 -1.20 -1.52 -5.20
N ILE A 32 -0.32 -2.38 -4.67
CA ILE A 32 1.11 -2.04 -4.45
C ILE A 32 1.85 -1.86 -5.77
N THR A 33 1.67 -2.76 -6.74
CA THR A 33 2.47 -2.74 -7.99
C THR A 33 2.01 -1.69 -9.01
N LYS A 34 0.71 -1.42 -9.11
CA LYS A 34 0.14 -0.58 -10.18
C LYS A 34 -0.57 0.65 -9.66
N TRP A 35 -1.46 0.51 -8.68
CA TRP A 35 -2.40 1.59 -8.36
C TRP A 35 -1.82 2.66 -7.45
N ILE A 36 -0.99 2.29 -6.47
CA ILE A 36 -0.47 3.22 -5.46
C ILE A 36 0.27 4.40 -6.10
N HIS A 37 1.06 4.16 -7.15
CA HIS A 37 1.77 5.19 -7.91
C HIS A 37 0.81 6.16 -8.60
N SER A 38 -0.28 5.64 -9.19
CA SER A 38 -1.31 6.46 -9.84
C SER A 38 -2.12 7.25 -8.81
N TRP A 39 -2.52 6.62 -7.71
CA TRP A 39 -3.25 7.28 -6.64
C TRP A 39 -2.42 8.35 -5.94
N LYS A 40 -1.12 8.14 -5.73
CA LYS A 40 -0.21 9.16 -5.18
C LYS A 40 -0.18 10.41 -6.08
N LYS A 41 -0.10 10.24 -7.41
CA LYS A 41 -0.20 11.34 -8.39
C LYS A 41 -1.56 12.03 -8.37
N SER A 42 -2.64 11.27 -8.22
CA SER A 42 -4.02 11.79 -8.17
C SER A 42 -4.48 12.21 -6.76
N GLN A 43 -3.55 12.43 -5.82
CA GLN A 43 -3.84 12.79 -4.42
C GLN A 43 -4.90 11.89 -3.74
N TRP A 44 -4.88 10.59 -4.06
CA TRP A 44 -5.78 9.56 -3.55
C TRP A 44 -7.26 9.74 -3.90
N ARG A 45 -7.53 10.40 -5.03
CA ARG A 45 -8.89 10.59 -5.55
C ARG A 45 -9.10 9.78 -6.83
N LYS A 46 -10.32 9.29 -7.01
CA LYS A 46 -10.78 8.68 -8.26
C LYS A 46 -11.20 9.74 -9.27
N ALA A 47 -11.50 9.32 -10.49
CA ALA A 47 -11.96 10.20 -11.57
C ALA A 47 -13.23 10.99 -11.23
N ASP A 48 -14.10 10.43 -10.38
CA ASP A 48 -15.33 11.05 -9.87
C ASP A 48 -15.08 12.02 -8.68
N LYS A 49 -13.82 12.35 -8.39
CA LYS A 49 -13.35 13.14 -7.23
C LYS A 49 -13.63 12.49 -5.86
N SER A 50 -14.21 11.29 -5.82
CA SER A 50 -14.39 10.54 -4.59
C SER A 50 -13.04 10.00 -4.09
N PRO A 51 -12.88 9.81 -2.76
CA PRO A 51 -11.69 9.17 -2.23
C PRO A 51 -11.59 7.72 -2.71
N VAL A 52 -10.36 7.25 -2.95
CA VAL A 52 -10.14 5.83 -3.20
C VAL A 52 -10.60 4.99 -2.00
N ARG A 53 -11.09 3.79 -2.26
CA ARG A 53 -11.55 2.90 -1.20
C ARG A 53 -10.37 2.53 -0.29
N ASN A 54 -10.56 2.61 1.03
CA ASN A 54 -9.52 2.35 2.04
C ASN A 54 -8.31 3.29 1.94
N VAL A 55 -8.53 4.55 1.54
CA VAL A 55 -7.47 5.55 1.38
C VAL A 55 -6.60 5.71 2.63
N ASP A 56 -7.19 5.61 3.81
CA ASP A 56 -6.53 5.63 5.10
C ASP A 56 -5.49 4.51 5.23
N LEU A 57 -5.89 3.26 4.96
CA LEU A 57 -4.99 2.11 4.97
C LEU A 57 -3.93 2.20 3.88
N TRP A 58 -4.28 2.66 2.68
CA TRP A 58 -3.31 2.79 1.60
C TRP A 58 -2.25 3.86 1.87
N LYS A 59 -2.62 4.97 2.49
CA LYS A 59 -1.65 5.99 2.94
C LYS A 59 -0.72 5.45 4.02
N ARG A 60 -1.26 4.66 4.95
CA ARG A 60 -0.46 3.99 5.99
C ARG A 60 0.51 2.98 5.38
N LEU A 61 0.04 2.20 4.41
CA LEU A 61 0.87 1.28 3.64
C LEU A 61 1.97 2.03 2.88
N ASP A 62 1.65 3.09 2.13
CA ASP A 62 2.64 3.90 1.38
C ASP A 62 3.78 4.36 2.27
N LYS A 63 3.46 4.87 3.47
CA LYS A 63 4.46 5.30 4.46
C LYS A 63 5.33 4.15 4.97
N ALA A 64 4.75 2.97 5.16
CA ALA A 64 5.51 1.78 5.55
C ALA A 64 6.44 1.34 4.40
N ILE A 65 5.93 1.31 3.17
CA ILE A 65 6.68 0.97 1.95
C ILE A 65 7.82 1.97 1.71
N GLU A 66 7.63 3.28 1.94
CA GLU A 66 8.72 4.26 1.78
C GLU A 66 9.96 3.96 2.64
N ARG A 67 9.79 3.17 3.71
CA ARG A 67 10.88 2.77 4.60
C ARG A 67 11.60 1.48 4.16
N HIS A 68 11.02 0.70 3.26
CA HIS A 68 11.49 -0.63 2.86
C HIS A 68 11.53 -0.78 1.33
N GLU A 69 12.45 -1.61 0.82
CA GLU A 69 12.49 -1.91 -0.62
C GLU A 69 11.66 -3.17 -0.89
N ILE A 70 10.60 -3.07 -1.69
CA ILE A 70 9.64 -4.16 -1.99
C ILE A 70 9.72 -4.55 -3.46
#